data_AF-A0AAU7JCC2-F1
#
_entry.id   AF-A0AAU7JCC2-F1
#
_cell.length_a   1.000
_cell.length_b   1.000
_cell.length_c   1.000
_cell.angle_alpha   90.00
_cell.angle_beta   90.00
_cell.angle_gamma   90.00
#
_symmetry.space_group_name_H-M   'P 1'
#
loop_
_entity.id
_entity.type
_entity.pdbx_description
1 polymer ?
#
loop_
_entity_poly.entity_id
_entity_poly.type
_entity_poly.pdbx_seq_one_letter_code
_entity_poly.pdbx_strand_id
1 'polypeptide(L)'
;MSALRDFATKALETNRIGFADLRRLQRDVLPQRITTTEEAELLLAVDGALARADRDWNDYLVDAVGQFTLWGVDPRGRVTQSKADWLTAALAAARPKSASTIMSKLLAQAPQIELDARIPGRSVRRALRVPQATARFLPGA
;
A
#
# COMPACT_ATOMS: atom_id res chain seq x y z
N MET A 1 19.45 -5.22 3.08
CA MET A 1 19.29 -4.35 4.28
C MET A 1 20.30 -3.21 4.39
N SER A 2 21.62 -3.39 4.17
CA SER A 2 22.60 -2.30 4.31
C SER A 2 22.29 -1.07 3.44
N ALA A 3 22.01 -1.26 2.15
CA ALA A 3 21.73 -0.16 1.22
C ALA A 3 20.53 0.72 1.62
N LEU A 4 19.46 0.14 2.18
CA LEU A 4 18.28 0.90 2.62
C LEU A 4 18.59 1.70 3.90
N ARG A 5 19.40 1.14 4.80
CA ARG A 5 19.88 1.86 5.98
C ARG A 5 20.78 3.03 5.58
N ASP A 6 21.69 2.83 4.63
CA ASP A 6 22.56 3.90 4.13
C ASP A 6 21.75 5.02 3.47
N PHE A 7 20.71 4.65 2.71
CA PHE A 7 19.74 5.60 2.17
C PHE A 7 19.02 6.39 3.27
N ALA A 8 18.50 5.68 4.28
CA ALA A 8 17.79 6.29 5.41
C ALA A 8 18.69 7.27 6.18
N THR A 9 19.92 6.86 6.51
CA THR A 9 20.91 7.72 7.17
C THR A 9 21.13 9.00 6.38
N LYS A 10 21.40 8.90 5.07
CA LYS A 10 21.61 10.08 4.21
C LYS A 10 20.37 10.99 4.16
N ALA A 11 19.18 10.40 4.05
CA ALA A 11 17.92 11.16 4.02
C ALA A 11 17.68 11.91 5.34
N LEU A 12 18.01 11.30 6.47
CA LEU A 12 17.89 11.89 7.80
C LEU A 12 18.96 12.96 8.07
N GLU A 13 20.21 12.74 7.65
CA GLU A 13 21.30 13.72 7.75
C GLU A 13 20.97 15.00 6.97
N THR A 14 20.42 14.84 5.77
CA THR A 14 20.02 15.98 4.93
C THR A 14 18.62 16.50 5.24
N ASN A 15 17.90 15.80 6.11
CA ASN A 15 16.51 16.01 6.48
C ASN A 15 15.58 16.25 5.28
N ARG A 16 15.88 15.58 4.16
CA ARG A 16 15.13 15.70 2.92
C ARG A 16 15.29 14.48 2.02
N ILE A 17 14.26 14.22 1.23
CA ILE A 17 14.34 13.33 0.06
C ILE A 17 14.00 14.15 -1.18
N GLY A 18 14.92 14.25 -2.14
CA GLY A 18 14.65 14.87 -3.44
C GLY A 18 14.36 13.83 -4.53
N PHE A 19 13.99 14.33 -5.72
CA PHE A 19 13.76 13.50 -6.91
C PHE A 19 14.85 12.46 -7.17
N ALA A 20 16.13 12.88 -7.16
CA ALA A 20 17.25 11.98 -7.44
C ALA A 20 17.39 10.88 -6.37
N ASP A 21 17.16 11.21 -5.10
CA ASP A 21 17.19 10.24 -4.00
C ASP A 21 16.04 9.23 -4.15
N LEU A 22 14.83 9.69 -4.51
CA LEU A 22 13.70 8.80 -4.78
C LEU A 22 13.95 7.87 -5.97
N ARG A 23 14.56 8.38 -7.06
CA ARG A 23 14.91 7.52 -8.21
C ARG A 23 15.96 6.48 -7.87
N ARG A 24 16.97 6.86 -7.07
CA ARG A 24 17.95 5.91 -6.54
C ARG A 24 17.30 4.85 -5.65
N LEU A 25 16.37 5.27 -4.78
CA LEU A 25 15.62 4.34 -3.95
C LEU A 25 14.91 3.28 -4.79
N GLN A 26 14.19 3.71 -5.83
CA GLN A 26 13.41 2.82 -6.69
C GLN A 26 14.26 1.88 -7.57
N ARG A 27 15.42 2.33 -8.03
CA ARG A 27 16.25 1.60 -9.00
C ARG A 27 17.31 0.74 -8.35
N ASP A 28 17.97 1.27 -7.33
CA ASP A 28 19.23 0.71 -6.81
C ASP A 28 19.08 0.14 -5.40
N VAL A 29 18.18 0.72 -4.58
CA VAL A 29 18.06 0.36 -3.15
C VAL A 29 16.92 -0.63 -2.90
N LEU A 30 15.75 -0.40 -3.50
CA LEU A 30 14.56 -1.24 -3.40
C LEU A 30 13.97 -1.56 -4.79
N PRO A 31 14.73 -2.20 -5.69
CA PRO A 31 14.22 -2.59 -7.02
C PRO A 31 13.08 -3.61 -6.93
N GLN A 32 13.10 -4.49 -5.93
CA GLN A 32 12.14 -5.58 -5.76
C GLN A 32 10.94 -5.23 -4.86
N ARG A 33 10.72 -3.95 -4.56
CA ARG A 33 9.76 -3.48 -3.52
C ARG A 33 10.16 -3.95 -2.12
N ILE A 34 9.35 -3.57 -1.14
CA ILE A 34 9.49 -3.97 0.28
C ILE A 34 9.20 -5.46 0.38
N THR A 35 10.10 -6.19 1.03
CA THR A 35 9.99 -7.64 1.24
C THR A 35 9.92 -8.03 2.71
N THR A 36 10.35 -7.13 3.61
CA THR A 36 10.31 -7.38 5.06
C THR A 36 9.62 -6.24 5.81
N THR A 37 9.13 -6.58 7.00
CA THR A 37 8.49 -5.65 7.92
C THR A 37 9.45 -4.53 8.34
N GLU A 38 10.72 -4.86 8.58
CA GLU A 38 11.73 -3.89 9.00
C GLU A 38 12.03 -2.86 7.90
N GLU A 39 11.93 -3.24 6.62
CA GLU A 39 12.06 -2.30 5.49
C GLU A 39 10.89 -1.31 5.45
N ALA A 40 9.67 -1.78 5.71
CA ALA A 40 8.48 -0.93 5.80
C ALA A 40 8.58 0.05 6.98
N GLU A 41 8.91 -0.46 8.16
CA GLU A 41 9.06 0.34 9.38
C GLU A 41 10.14 1.40 9.21
N LEU A 42 11.28 1.04 8.61
CA LEU A 42 12.36 1.99 8.36
C LEU A 42 11.92 3.13 7.42
N LEU A 43 11.21 2.82 6.34
CA LEU A 43 10.68 3.83 5.42
C LEU A 43 9.63 4.73 6.07
N LEU A 44 8.76 4.16 6.92
CA LEU A 44 7.76 4.91 7.69
C LEU A 44 8.41 5.84 8.71
N ALA A 45 9.43 5.36 9.43
CA ALA A 45 10.19 6.18 10.37
C ALA A 45 10.94 7.33 9.66
N VAL A 46 11.52 7.06 8.49
CA VAL A 46 12.13 8.11 7.65
C VAL A 46 11.07 9.15 7.27
N ASP A 47 9.91 8.74 6.78
CA ASP A 47 8.83 9.67 6.42
C ASP A 47 8.46 10.62 7.57
N GLY A 48 8.27 10.09 8.77
CA GLY A 48 7.95 10.89 9.97
C GLY A 48 9.02 11.90 10.36
N ALA A 49 10.30 11.57 10.14
CA ALA A 49 11.43 12.41 10.53
C ALA A 49 11.78 13.50 9.50
N LEU A 50 11.37 13.35 8.25
CA LEU A 50 11.70 14.32 7.19
C LEU A 50 11.00 15.67 7.42
N ALA A 51 11.71 16.76 7.11
CA ALA A 51 11.15 18.10 7.02
C ALA A 51 10.58 18.39 5.62
N ARG A 52 11.26 17.91 4.56
CA ARG A 52 10.83 18.06 3.17
C ARG A 52 10.99 16.75 2.41
N ALA A 53 10.05 16.45 1.54
CA ALA A 53 10.14 15.31 0.64
C ALA A 53 9.69 15.73 -0.76
N ASP A 54 10.18 15.02 -1.77
CA ASP A 54 9.69 15.12 -3.13
C ASP A 54 8.17 14.90 -3.17
N ARG A 55 7.49 15.55 -4.11
CA ARG A 55 6.04 15.43 -4.25
C ARG A 55 5.58 13.99 -4.50
N ASP A 56 6.41 13.18 -5.18
CA ASP A 56 6.09 11.80 -5.54
C ASP A 56 6.43 10.82 -4.39
N TRP A 57 7.06 11.30 -3.31
CA TRP A 57 7.46 10.46 -2.16
C TRP A 57 6.24 9.83 -1.47
N ASN A 58 5.20 10.63 -1.21
CA ASN A 58 4.02 10.15 -0.48
C ASN A 58 3.31 9.05 -1.26
N ASP A 59 3.10 9.25 -2.56
CA ASP A 59 2.46 8.27 -3.44
C ASP A 59 3.28 6.98 -3.52
N TYR A 60 4.60 7.10 -3.66
CA TYR A 60 5.50 5.95 -3.63
C TYR A 60 5.41 5.17 -2.30
N LEU A 61 5.48 5.86 -1.16
CA LEU A 61 5.44 5.23 0.16
C LEU A 61 4.11 4.52 0.40
N VAL A 62 3.01 5.20 0.07
CA VAL A 62 1.65 4.66 0.15
C VAL A 62 1.51 3.39 -0.69
N ASP A 63 2.02 3.41 -1.92
CA ASP A 63 1.99 2.27 -2.82
C ASP A 63 2.85 1.11 -2.29
N ALA A 64 4.08 1.39 -1.86
CA ALA A 64 5.02 0.38 -1.41
C ALA A 64 4.53 -0.32 -0.12
N VAL A 65 4.15 0.44 0.91
CA VAL A 65 3.67 -0.10 2.20
C VAL A 65 2.30 -0.75 2.04
N GLY A 66 1.41 -0.17 1.22
CA GLY A 66 0.12 -0.75 0.90
C GLY A 66 0.25 -2.12 0.21
N GLN A 67 1.08 -2.21 -0.83
CA GLN A 67 1.34 -3.47 -1.52
C GLN A 67 1.97 -4.52 -0.60
N PHE A 68 2.94 -4.13 0.23
CA PHE A 68 3.55 -5.05 1.19
C PHE A 68 2.55 -5.58 2.22
N THR A 69 1.70 -4.72 2.78
CA THR A 69 0.69 -5.15 3.76
C THR A 69 -0.29 -6.16 3.17
N LEU A 70 -0.69 -5.97 1.91
CA LEU A 70 -1.63 -6.85 1.21
C LEU A 70 -1.00 -8.18 0.76
N TRP A 71 0.25 -8.13 0.26
CA TRP A 71 0.85 -9.24 -0.48
C TRP A 71 2.15 -9.81 0.12
N GLY A 72 2.83 -9.05 0.99
CA GLY A 72 4.17 -9.35 1.48
C GLY A 72 4.23 -10.24 2.71
N VAL A 73 3.29 -10.08 3.64
CA VAL A 73 3.22 -10.91 4.86
C VAL A 73 2.24 -12.06 4.62
N ASP A 74 2.61 -13.31 4.87
CA ASP A 74 1.67 -14.44 4.79
C ASP A 74 0.64 -14.38 5.93
N PRO A 75 -0.65 -14.69 5.71
CA PRO A 75 -1.31 -15.11 4.47
C PRO A 75 -1.50 -13.95 3.47
N ARG A 76 -1.13 -14.20 2.21
CA ARG A 76 -1.34 -13.26 1.10
C ARG A 76 -2.83 -13.00 0.90
N GLY A 77 -3.18 -11.75 0.63
CA GLY A 77 -4.59 -11.42 0.41
C GLY A 77 -5.46 -11.66 1.65
N ARG A 78 -4.94 -11.44 2.86
CA ARG A 78 -5.77 -11.14 4.04
C ARG A 78 -5.03 -10.15 4.93
N VAL A 79 -5.76 -9.17 5.43
CA VAL A 79 -5.31 -8.37 6.58
C VAL A 79 -5.82 -9.10 7.82
N THR A 80 -4.96 -9.90 8.43
CA THR A 80 -5.25 -10.54 9.73
C THR A 80 -5.20 -9.48 10.84
N GLN A 81 -5.80 -9.78 12.00
CA GLN A 81 -5.72 -8.88 13.16
C GLN A 81 -4.27 -8.54 13.52
N SER A 82 -3.38 -9.53 13.52
CA SER A 82 -1.95 -9.32 13.80
C SER A 82 -1.27 -8.38 12.79
N LYS A 83 -1.68 -8.40 11.51
CA LYS A 83 -1.18 -7.42 10.52
C LYS A 83 -1.73 -6.02 10.77
N ALA A 84 -3.02 -5.92 11.15
CA ALA A 84 -3.62 -4.64 11.48
C ALA A 84 -2.98 -4.01 12.73
N ASP A 85 -2.69 -4.82 13.74
CA ASP A 85 -2.01 -4.39 14.97
C ASP A 85 -0.59 -3.91 14.67
N TRP A 86 0.17 -4.71 13.91
CA TRP A 86 1.49 -4.32 13.43
C TRP A 86 1.46 -3.02 12.63
N LEU A 87 0.58 -2.92 11.63
CA LEU A 87 0.49 -1.75 10.77
C LEU A 87 0.15 -0.50 11.59
N THR A 88 -0.77 -0.62 12.55
CA THR A 88 -1.14 0.49 13.42
C THR A 88 0.05 0.99 14.22
N ALA A 89 0.86 0.08 14.77
CA ALA A 89 2.09 0.43 15.48
C ALA A 89 3.13 1.07 14.54
N ALA A 90 3.34 0.52 13.34
CA ALA A 90 4.30 1.01 12.37
C ALA A 90 3.94 2.40 11.83
N LEU A 91 2.65 2.65 11.58
CA LEU A 91 2.14 3.93 11.07
C LEU A 91 2.30 5.08 12.08
N ALA A 92 2.42 4.79 13.37
CA ALA A 92 2.66 5.80 14.40
C ALA A 92 4.00 6.55 14.20
N ALA A 93 4.96 5.95 13.48
CA ALA A 93 6.24 6.57 13.17
C ALA A 93 6.23 7.44 11.90
N ALA A 94 5.17 7.37 11.08
CA ALA A 94 5.06 8.10 9.82
C ALA A 94 4.35 9.44 9.97
N ARG A 95 4.40 10.28 8.92
CA ARG A 95 3.61 11.52 8.92
C ARG A 95 2.11 11.18 8.95
N PRO A 96 1.28 11.97 9.66
CA PRO A 96 -0.16 11.72 9.75
C PRO A 96 -0.86 11.60 8.38
N LYS A 97 -0.43 12.41 7.40
CA LYS A 97 -0.95 12.34 6.02
C LYS A 97 -0.64 10.99 5.36
N SER A 98 0.61 10.55 5.42
CA SER A 98 1.04 9.26 4.85
C SER A 98 0.29 8.10 5.51
N ALA A 99 0.23 8.09 6.84
CA ALA A 99 -0.48 7.07 7.61
C ALA A 99 -1.97 7.00 7.26
N SER A 100 -2.65 8.16 7.19
CA SER A 100 -4.06 8.22 6.81
C SER A 100 -4.30 7.70 5.39
N THR A 101 -3.48 8.11 4.41
CA THR A 101 -3.62 7.64 3.03
C THR A 101 -3.35 6.14 2.88
N ILE A 102 -2.34 5.60 3.59
CA ILE A 102 -2.07 4.16 3.63
C ILE A 102 -3.30 3.42 4.16
N MET A 103 -3.86 3.86 5.29
CA MET A 103 -5.04 3.23 5.89
C MET A 103 -6.26 3.30 4.96
N SER A 104 -6.55 4.46 4.38
CA SER A 104 -7.66 4.62 3.42
C SER A 104 -7.49 3.73 2.18
N LYS A 105 -6.27 3.64 1.64
CA LYS A 105 -5.98 2.76 0.50
C LYS A 105 -6.21 1.29 0.85
N LEU A 106 -5.75 0.86 2.02
CA LEU A 106 -5.94 -0.50 2.49
C LEU A 106 -7.43 -0.81 2.72
N LEU A 107 -8.19 0.10 3.33
CA LEU A 107 -9.64 -0.06 3.50
C LEU A 107 -10.40 -0.08 2.16
N ALA A 108 -9.91 0.61 1.12
CA ALA A 108 -10.49 0.57 -0.22
C ALA A 108 -10.19 -0.74 -0.97
N GLN A 109 -9.02 -1.34 -0.72
CA GLN A 109 -8.56 -2.56 -1.41
C GLN A 109 -8.87 -3.86 -0.65
N ALA A 110 -8.93 -3.82 0.69
CA ALA A 110 -9.33 -4.94 1.54
C ALA A 110 -10.70 -5.57 1.19
N PRO A 111 -11.77 -4.83 0.84
CA PRO A 111 -13.06 -5.44 0.48
C PRO A 111 -13.01 -6.25 -0.82
N GLN A 112 -11.99 -6.08 -1.67
CA GLN A 112 -11.78 -6.93 -2.86
C GLN A 112 -11.03 -8.23 -2.53
N ILE A 113 -10.46 -8.31 -1.33
CA ILE A 113 -9.60 -9.40 -0.91
C ILE A 113 -10.36 -10.27 0.11
N GLU A 114 -11.51 -10.75 -0.35
CA GLU A 114 -12.24 -11.89 0.20
C GLU A 114 -13.07 -12.51 -0.94
N LEU A 115 -12.42 -12.98 -2.02
CA LEU A 115 -13.11 -13.68 -3.13
C LEU A 115 -12.63 -15.12 -3.41
N ASP A 116 -11.52 -15.59 -2.84
CA ASP A 116 -11.06 -16.99 -3.06
C ASP A 116 -11.19 -17.90 -1.83
N ALA A 117 -11.72 -17.40 -0.69
CA ALA A 117 -11.86 -18.19 0.54
C ALA A 117 -13.22 -18.91 0.68
N ARG A 118 -13.77 -19.41 -0.42
CA ARG A 118 -15.04 -20.16 -0.48
C ARG A 118 -14.74 -21.47 -1.24
N ILE A 119 -14.93 -22.70 -0.74
CA ILE A 119 -16.02 -23.33 0.02
C ILE A 119 -15.51 -24.64 0.71
N PRO A 120 -16.10 -25.12 1.84
CA PRO A 120 -17.13 -26.15 1.71
C PRO A 120 -18.44 -25.79 2.44
N GLY A 121 -19.59 -26.04 1.79
CA GLY A 121 -20.91 -26.06 2.42
C GLY A 121 -21.69 -24.75 2.59
N ARG A 122 -21.88 -23.93 1.54
CA ARG A 122 -23.20 -23.28 1.28
C ARG A 122 -23.14 -22.41 0.04
N SER A 123 -24.06 -22.62 -0.88
CA SER A 123 -24.32 -21.75 -2.03
C SER A 123 -25.02 -20.47 -1.55
N VAL A 124 -24.44 -19.30 -1.79
CA VAL A 124 -25.20 -18.05 -1.78
C VAL A 124 -25.45 -17.73 -3.24
N ARG A 125 -26.67 -18.05 -3.68
CA ARG A 125 -27.18 -17.64 -4.97
C ARG A 125 -27.18 -16.10 -5.03
N ARG A 126 -26.33 -15.58 -5.91
CA ARG A 126 -26.58 -14.49 -6.87
C ARG A 126 -27.86 -13.66 -6.63
N ALA A 127 -27.68 -12.38 -6.30
CA ALA A 127 -28.62 -11.32 -6.65
C ALA A 127 -27.90 -9.95 -6.71
N LEU A 128 -27.08 -9.74 -7.74
CA LEU A 128 -26.81 -8.38 -8.22
C LEU A 128 -27.65 -8.18 -9.48
N ARG A 129 -28.74 -7.42 -9.33
CA ARG A 129 -29.50 -6.84 -10.45
C ARG A 129 -28.58 -5.88 -11.18
N VAL A 130 -28.30 -6.15 -12.44
CA VAL A 130 -27.76 -5.17 -13.38
C VAL A 130 -28.96 -4.40 -13.96
N PRO A 131 -28.98 -3.05 -13.95
CA PRO A 131 -29.95 -2.30 -14.75
C PRO A 131 -29.60 -2.49 -16.22
N GLN A 132 -30.50 -3.13 -16.99
CA GLN A 132 -30.38 -3.13 -18.44
C GLN A 132 -30.69 -1.73 -18.94
N ALA A 133 -29.66 -1.07 -19.47
CA ALA A 133 -29.81 0.10 -20.32
C ALA A 133 -30.57 -0.33 -21.58
N THR A 134 -31.81 0.11 -21.72
CA THR A 134 -32.58 -0.08 -22.95
C THR A 134 -32.00 0.82 -24.02
N ALA A 135 -31.05 0.28 -24.79
CA ALA A 135 -30.62 0.86 -26.05
C ALA A 135 -31.82 0.91 -27.01
N ARG A 136 -32.16 2.14 -27.38
CA ARG A 136 -33.04 2.51 -28.49
C ARG A 136 -32.39 2.11 -29.81
N PHE A 137 -32.99 1.19 -30.57
CA PHE A 137 -33.10 1.24 -32.04
C PHE A 137 -33.81 -0.02 -32.57
N LEU A 138 -34.82 0.14 -33.44
CA LEU A 138 -34.97 -0.59 -34.71
C LEU A 138 -36.03 0.10 -35.60
N PRO A 139 -36.01 -0.15 -36.92
CA PRO A 139 -36.42 0.77 -38.00
C PRO A 139 -37.82 0.46 -38.56
N GLY A 140 -38.23 1.28 -39.53
CA GLY A 140 -39.60 1.36 -40.04
C GLY A 140 -40.16 0.14 -40.76
N ALA A 141 -41.50 0.13 -40.77
CA ALA A 141 -42.40 -0.28 -41.85
C ALA A 141 -43.71 0.48 -41.64
#